data_AF-A0A958T5J4-F1
#
_entry.id   AF-A0A958T5J4-F1
#
_cell.length_a   1.000
_cell.length_b   1.000
_cell.length_c   1.000
_cell.angle_alpha   90.00
_cell.angle_beta   90.00
_cell.angle_gamma   90.00
#
_symmetry.space_group_name_H-M   'P 1'
#
loop_
_entity.id
_entity.type
_entity.pdbx_description
1 polymer ?
#
loop_
_entity_poly.entity_id
_entity_poly.type
_entity_poly.pdbx_seq_one_letter_code
_entity_poly.pdbx_strand_id
1 'polypeptide(L)'
;MQQYAEDAVQQHMPKLQAEFFHQNTPQRNATAPFLGLTPSEIDALMKRSMKQSERWRHMKYDLKKSEEEIIASFDKPVEMTIFSWKGEIDTLMKPMDSMRYYKSFLQPGMMSMNPLTGHVKAWVGGMNYKHFQYDHVYQGKRQVGSTFKPFVYATAIDQLHLSPCQELPDT
;
A
#
# COMPACT_ATOMS: atom_id res chain seq x y z
N MET A 1 -14.82 8.62 -17.12
CA MET A 1 -13.38 8.61 -16.77
C MET A 1 -13.13 7.73 -15.55
N GLN A 2 -13.98 7.80 -14.51
CA GLN A 2 -13.96 6.87 -13.38
C GLN A 2 -13.86 5.38 -13.79
N GLN A 3 -14.81 4.87 -14.59
CA GLN A 3 -14.81 3.46 -15.01
C GLN A 3 -13.50 3.02 -15.66
N TYR A 4 -12.95 3.83 -16.58
CA TYR A 4 -11.67 3.53 -17.22
C TYR A 4 -10.50 3.46 -16.23
N ALA A 5 -10.51 4.27 -15.17
CA ALA A 5 -9.49 4.22 -14.14
C ALA A 5 -9.58 2.93 -13.32
N GLU A 6 -10.79 2.50 -12.98
CA GLU A 6 -11.06 1.25 -12.27
C GLU A 6 -10.70 0.02 -13.12
N ASP A 7 -11.10 0.03 -14.39
CA ASP A 7 -10.80 -1.04 -15.35
C ASP A 7 -9.29 -1.19 -15.56
N ALA A 8 -8.55 -0.07 -15.66
CA ALA A 8 -7.10 -0.10 -15.77
C ALA A 8 -6.45 -0.77 -14.55
N VAL A 9 -6.94 -0.48 -13.33
CA VAL A 9 -6.45 -1.14 -12.12
C VAL A 9 -6.73 -2.65 -12.17
N GLN A 10 -7.95 -3.07 -12.53
CA GLN A 10 -8.30 -4.48 -12.65
C GLN A 10 -7.48 -5.22 -13.72
N GLN A 11 -7.16 -4.55 -14.84
CA GLN A 11 -6.41 -5.14 -15.94
C GLN A 11 -4.91 -5.29 -15.64
N HIS A 12 -4.30 -4.30 -14.98
CA HIS A 12 -2.85 -4.20 -14.84
C HIS A 12 -2.34 -4.75 -13.50
N MET A 13 -3.05 -4.51 -12.39
CA MET A 13 -2.57 -4.90 -11.07
C MET A 13 -2.36 -6.41 -10.88
N PRO A 14 -3.18 -7.32 -11.41
CA PRO A 14 -2.90 -8.76 -11.31
C PRO A 14 -1.53 -9.14 -11.91
N LYS A 15 -1.17 -8.51 -13.03
CA LYS A 15 0.12 -8.76 -13.72
C LYS A 15 1.30 -8.22 -12.91
N LEU A 16 1.16 -6.99 -12.40
CA LEU A 16 2.18 -6.38 -11.53
C LEU A 16 2.35 -7.16 -10.22
N GLN A 17 1.25 -7.66 -9.66
CA GLN A 17 1.28 -8.47 -8.45
C GLN A 17 1.97 -9.83 -8.69
N ALA A 18 1.74 -10.45 -9.86
CA ALA A 18 2.43 -11.69 -10.24
C ALA A 18 3.94 -11.46 -10.35
N GLU A 19 4.36 -10.36 -10.97
CA GLU A 19 5.79 -10.00 -11.06
C GLU A 19 6.38 -9.70 -9.68
N PHE A 20 5.65 -8.99 -8.82
CA PHE A 20 6.07 -8.75 -7.44
C PHE A 20 6.37 -10.06 -6.71
N PHE A 21 5.49 -11.07 -6.82
CA PHE A 21 5.71 -12.37 -6.19
C PHE A 21 6.89 -13.14 -6.80
N HIS A 22 7.11 -13.03 -8.11
CA HIS A 22 8.27 -13.62 -8.78
C HIS A 22 9.60 -12.99 -8.31
N GLN A 23 9.60 -11.71 -7.94
CA GLN A 23 10.77 -11.02 -7.39
C GLN A 23 10.95 -11.25 -5.89
N ASN A 24 9.88 -11.57 -5.15
CA ASN A 24 9.87 -11.71 -3.69
C ASN A 24 9.76 -13.17 -3.23
N THR A 25 10.52 -14.07 -3.85
CA THR A 25 10.67 -15.46 -3.36
C THR A 25 11.64 -15.52 -2.18
N PRO A 26 11.58 -16.55 -1.30
CA PRO A 26 12.52 -16.69 -0.18
C PRO A 26 14.00 -16.69 -0.59
N GLN A 27 14.30 -17.13 -1.82
CA GLN A 27 15.66 -17.15 -2.37
C GLN A 27 16.14 -15.76 -2.80
N ARG A 28 15.24 -14.89 -3.28
CA ARG A 28 15.56 -13.53 -3.76
C ARG A 28 15.38 -12.47 -2.69
N ASN A 29 14.40 -12.66 -1.82
CA ASN A 29 14.09 -11.81 -0.69
C ASN A 29 13.71 -12.68 0.53
N ALA A 30 14.69 -12.93 1.38
CA ALA A 30 14.49 -13.70 2.62
C ALA A 30 13.48 -13.03 3.59
N THR A 31 13.28 -11.73 3.48
CA THR A 31 12.38 -10.94 4.33
C THR A 31 11.08 -10.54 3.65
N ALA A 32 10.73 -11.17 2.51
CA ALA A 32 9.50 -10.90 1.76
C ALA A 32 8.24 -10.78 2.66
N PRO A 33 7.34 -9.81 2.40
CA PRO A 33 7.37 -8.81 1.32
C PRO A 33 8.20 -7.55 1.66
N PHE A 34 8.96 -7.55 2.74
CA PHE A 34 9.67 -6.37 3.21
C PHE A 34 11.00 -6.20 2.50
N LEU A 35 11.34 -4.95 2.17
CA LEU A 35 12.63 -4.59 1.58
C LEU A 35 13.36 -3.65 2.54
N GLY A 36 14.65 -3.92 2.76
CA GLY A 36 15.52 -3.08 3.60
C GLY A 36 15.21 -3.09 5.10
N LEU A 37 14.38 -4.03 5.58
CA LEU A 37 14.10 -4.20 7.01
C LEU A 37 14.80 -5.43 7.57
N THR A 38 15.35 -5.27 8.78
CA THR A 38 15.88 -6.36 9.59
C THR A 38 14.76 -7.22 10.19
N PRO A 39 15.04 -8.48 10.60
CA PRO A 39 14.04 -9.33 11.24
C PRO A 39 13.39 -8.71 12.48
N SER A 40 14.15 -7.95 13.28
CA SER A 40 13.64 -7.25 14.47
C SER A 40 12.67 -6.13 14.11
N GLU A 41 12.97 -5.34 13.07
CA GLU A 41 12.08 -4.28 12.59
C GLU A 41 10.78 -4.85 12.00
N ILE A 42 10.87 -6.01 11.33
CA ILE A 42 9.71 -6.73 10.81
C ILE A 42 8.83 -7.21 11.97
N ASP A 43 9.41 -7.81 13.01
CA ASP A 43 8.69 -8.23 14.20
C ASP A 43 7.99 -7.04 14.88
N ALA A 44 8.70 -5.91 15.05
CA ALA A 44 8.12 -4.68 15.60
C ALA A 44 6.96 -4.14 14.74
N LEU A 45 7.11 -4.14 13.40
CA LEU A 45 6.07 -3.73 12.46
C LEU A 45 4.83 -4.63 12.54
N MET A 46 5.04 -5.94 12.59
CA MET A 46 3.96 -6.92 12.66
C MET A 46 3.24 -6.84 14.02
N LYS A 47 3.98 -6.70 15.13
CA LYS A 47 3.40 -6.45 16.47
C LYS A 47 2.58 -5.16 16.53
N ARG A 48 3.06 -4.08 15.89
CA ARG A 48 2.29 -2.84 15.78
C ARG A 48 1.00 -3.04 14.98
N SER A 49 1.10 -3.73 13.84
CA SER A 49 -0.05 -4.02 12.98
C SER A 49 -1.09 -4.89 13.70
N MET A 50 -0.63 -5.87 14.47
CA MET A 50 -1.47 -6.70 15.34
C MET A 50 -2.27 -5.84 16.31
N LYS A 51 -1.62 -4.94 17.05
CA LYS A 51 -2.28 -4.04 18.03
C LYS A 51 -3.27 -3.07 17.40
N GLN A 52 -3.08 -2.71 16.14
CA GLN A 52 -3.96 -1.81 15.39
C GLN A 52 -5.14 -2.54 14.72
N SER A 53 -5.17 -3.87 14.74
CA SER A 53 -6.21 -4.64 14.07
C SER A 53 -7.54 -4.61 14.85
N GLU A 54 -8.65 -4.70 14.11
CA GLU A 54 -10.00 -4.86 14.70
C GLU A 54 -10.10 -6.11 15.59
N ARG A 55 -9.37 -7.18 15.25
CA ARG A 55 -9.28 -8.38 16.09
C ARG A 55 -8.72 -8.05 17.47
N TRP A 56 -7.62 -7.29 17.54
CA TRP A 56 -7.04 -6.86 18.81
C TRP A 56 -8.01 -5.98 19.59
N ARG A 57 -8.63 -5.01 18.92
CA ARG A 57 -9.64 -4.12 19.52
C ARG A 57 -10.78 -4.93 20.15
N HIS A 58 -11.38 -5.85 19.40
CA HIS A 58 -12.47 -6.69 19.87
C HIS A 58 -12.05 -7.59 21.05
N MET A 59 -10.91 -8.27 20.97
CA MET A 59 -10.47 -9.14 22.06
C MET A 59 -10.10 -8.38 23.34
N LYS A 60 -9.50 -7.18 23.20
CA LYS A 60 -9.08 -6.37 24.34
C LYS A 60 -10.26 -5.67 25.02
N TYR A 61 -11.14 -5.05 24.26
CA TYR A 61 -12.19 -4.19 24.81
C TYR A 61 -13.51 -4.93 25.03
N ASP A 62 -13.92 -5.78 24.08
CA ASP A 62 -15.22 -6.45 24.14
C ASP A 62 -15.12 -7.74 24.95
N LEU A 63 -14.08 -8.56 24.69
CA LEU A 63 -13.86 -9.83 25.38
C LEU A 63 -12.98 -9.72 26.64
N LYS A 64 -12.40 -8.54 26.91
CA LYS A 64 -11.54 -8.25 28.08
C LYS A 64 -10.42 -9.27 28.31
N LYS A 65 -9.83 -9.79 27.24
CA LYS A 65 -8.76 -10.81 27.27
C LYS A 65 -7.41 -10.21 27.69
N SER A 66 -6.54 -11.03 28.27
CA SER A 66 -5.16 -10.61 28.59
C SER A 66 -4.34 -10.44 27.31
N GLU A 67 -3.26 -9.64 27.35
CA GLU A 67 -2.45 -9.42 26.13
C GLU A 67 -1.79 -10.70 25.64
N GLU A 68 -1.38 -11.57 26.57
CA GLU A 68 -0.76 -12.86 26.27
C GLU A 68 -1.75 -13.77 25.51
N GLU A 69 -3.00 -13.83 25.96
CA GLU A 69 -4.06 -14.59 25.30
C GLU A 69 -4.38 -14.04 23.91
N ILE A 70 -4.38 -12.70 23.77
CA ILE A 70 -4.62 -12.04 22.49
C ILE A 70 -3.50 -12.37 21.51
N ILE A 71 -2.23 -12.18 21.91
CA ILE A 71 -1.06 -12.48 21.07
C ILE A 71 -1.09 -13.94 20.61
N ALA A 72 -1.29 -14.88 21.54
CA ALA A 72 -1.37 -16.29 21.21
C ALA A 72 -2.50 -16.63 20.24
N SER A 73 -3.58 -15.83 20.19
CA SER A 73 -4.67 -16.03 19.24
C SER A 73 -4.30 -15.71 17.79
N PHE A 74 -3.25 -14.92 17.54
CA PHE A 74 -2.81 -14.57 16.20
C PHE A 74 -2.01 -15.70 15.53
N ASP A 75 -1.53 -16.67 16.31
CA ASP A 75 -0.82 -17.86 15.84
C ASP A 75 -1.71 -19.10 15.71
N LYS A 76 -3.00 -18.99 16.08
CA LYS A 76 -3.99 -20.06 15.94
C LYS A 76 -4.69 -19.94 14.58
N PRO A 77 -4.72 -21.00 13.76
CA PRO A 77 -5.47 -20.99 12.51
C PRO A 77 -6.96 -20.75 12.78
N VAL A 78 -7.56 -19.87 11.97
CA VAL A 78 -8.99 -19.59 11.99
C VAL A 78 -9.51 -19.55 10.56
N GLU A 79 -10.77 -19.94 10.38
CA GLU A 79 -11.46 -19.80 9.09
C GLU A 79 -11.62 -18.31 8.78
N MET A 80 -11.26 -17.92 7.56
CA MET A 80 -11.42 -16.56 7.08
C MET A 80 -11.51 -16.51 5.55
N THR A 81 -12.19 -15.48 5.06
CA THR A 81 -12.27 -15.16 3.63
C THR A 81 -11.22 -14.10 3.29
N ILE A 82 -10.35 -14.39 2.33
CA ILE A 82 -9.26 -13.49 1.93
C ILE A 82 -9.42 -13.02 0.48
N PHE A 83 -8.89 -11.83 0.19
CA PHE A 83 -8.80 -11.31 -1.17
C PHE A 83 -7.88 -12.15 -2.04
N SER A 84 -8.28 -12.41 -3.28
CA SER A 84 -7.35 -12.77 -4.36
C SER A 84 -7.80 -12.14 -5.68
N TRP A 85 -6.88 -12.00 -6.63
CA TRP A 85 -7.19 -11.50 -7.97
C TRP A 85 -8.12 -12.41 -8.78
N LYS A 86 -8.34 -13.66 -8.33
CA LYS A 86 -9.28 -14.61 -8.96
C LYS A 86 -10.64 -14.65 -8.26
N GLY A 87 -10.85 -13.81 -7.25
CA GLY A 87 -12.02 -13.84 -6.38
C GLY A 87 -11.65 -14.10 -4.92
N GLU A 88 -12.62 -14.00 -4.04
CA GLU A 88 -12.43 -14.32 -2.62
C GLU A 88 -12.20 -15.81 -2.42
N ILE A 89 -11.30 -16.15 -1.50
CA ILE A 89 -10.96 -17.53 -1.16
C ILE A 89 -11.22 -17.72 0.33
N ASP A 90 -12.03 -18.70 0.67
CA ASP A 90 -12.18 -19.18 2.04
C ASP A 90 -11.01 -20.08 2.39
N THR A 91 -10.32 -19.78 3.49
CA THR A 91 -9.11 -20.48 3.90
C THR A 91 -9.03 -20.64 5.41
N LEU A 92 -8.25 -21.63 5.84
CA LEU A 92 -7.86 -21.81 7.23
C LEU A 92 -6.41 -21.33 7.38
N MET A 93 -6.23 -20.14 7.97
CA MET A 93 -4.89 -19.56 8.13
C MET A 93 -4.71 -18.83 9.46
N LYS A 94 -3.47 -18.62 9.87
CA LYS A 94 -3.16 -17.83 11.07
C LYS A 94 -3.40 -16.34 10.78
N PRO A 95 -3.98 -15.58 11.72
CA PRO A 95 -4.07 -14.13 11.58
C PRO A 95 -2.73 -13.43 11.32
N MET A 96 -1.61 -13.93 11.86
CA MET A 96 -0.27 -13.44 11.52
C MET A 96 0.07 -13.60 10.04
N ASP A 97 -0.19 -14.78 9.48
CA ASP A 97 0.07 -15.08 8.08
C ASP A 97 -0.84 -14.23 7.17
N SER A 98 -2.09 -14.01 7.60
CA SER A 98 -3.04 -13.14 6.90
C SER A 98 -2.56 -11.69 6.84
N MET A 99 -2.08 -11.14 7.96
CA MET A 99 -1.50 -9.80 7.96
C MET A 99 -0.28 -9.71 7.02
N ARG A 100 0.57 -10.74 6.99
CA ARG A 100 1.73 -10.77 6.09
C ARG A 100 1.31 -10.89 4.62
N TYR A 101 0.28 -11.68 4.35
CA TYR A 101 -0.35 -11.81 3.03
C TYR A 101 -0.84 -10.46 2.52
N TYR A 102 -1.65 -9.74 3.31
CA TYR A 102 -2.16 -8.42 2.93
C TYR A 102 -1.06 -7.36 2.75
N LYS A 103 0.04 -7.45 3.51
CA LYS A 103 1.22 -6.59 3.31
C LYS A 103 2.01 -6.91 2.03
N SER A 104 1.73 -8.03 1.37
CA SER A 104 2.39 -8.41 0.12
C SER A 104 1.72 -7.82 -1.11
N PHE A 105 0.57 -7.15 -0.95
CA PHE A 105 -0.14 -6.55 -2.07
C PHE A 105 0.37 -5.15 -2.40
N LEU A 106 0.65 -4.93 -3.68
CA LEU A 106 0.87 -3.61 -4.22
C LEU A 106 -0.40 -2.77 -4.11
N GLN A 107 -0.25 -1.52 -3.69
CA GLN A 107 -1.37 -0.62 -3.45
C GLN A 107 -1.31 0.55 -4.44
N PRO A 108 -2.22 0.63 -5.42
CA PRO A 108 -2.27 1.72 -6.37
C PRO A 108 -3.09 2.90 -5.82
N GLY A 109 -2.78 4.09 -6.31
CA GLY A 109 -3.61 5.29 -6.17
C GLY A 109 -3.59 6.06 -7.48
N MET A 110 -4.75 6.51 -7.95
CA MET A 110 -4.88 7.32 -9.16
C MET A 110 -5.96 8.37 -8.98
N MET A 111 -5.71 9.58 -9.45
CA MET A 111 -6.75 10.60 -9.55
C MET A 111 -6.57 11.44 -10.81
N SER A 112 -7.68 11.98 -11.31
CA SER A 112 -7.70 12.94 -12.41
C SER A 112 -8.70 14.05 -12.09
N MET A 113 -8.31 15.31 -12.36
CA MET A 113 -9.17 16.48 -12.13
C MET A 113 -9.08 17.48 -13.28
N ASN A 114 -10.07 18.37 -13.37
CA ASN A 114 -9.98 19.58 -14.18
C ASN A 114 -9.09 20.60 -13.45
N PRO A 115 -7.95 21.03 -14.04
CA PRO A 115 -7.03 21.95 -13.37
C PRO A 115 -7.59 23.37 -13.18
N LEU A 116 -8.58 23.79 -14.00
CA LEU A 116 -9.16 25.13 -13.91
C LEU A 116 -10.25 25.23 -12.83
N THR A 117 -10.98 24.14 -12.57
CA THR A 117 -12.14 24.15 -11.67
C THR A 117 -11.95 23.28 -10.43
N GLY A 118 -10.92 22.43 -10.39
CA GLY A 118 -10.73 21.42 -9.34
C GLY A 118 -11.69 20.23 -9.43
N HIS A 119 -12.58 20.18 -10.43
CA HIS A 119 -13.56 19.09 -10.54
C HIS A 119 -12.89 17.73 -10.77
N VAL A 120 -13.06 16.80 -9.84
CA VAL A 120 -12.52 15.44 -9.90
C VAL A 120 -13.28 14.62 -10.96
N LYS A 121 -12.54 14.07 -11.93
CA LYS A 121 -13.07 13.25 -13.02
C LYS A 121 -12.92 11.75 -12.78
N ALA A 122 -11.87 11.37 -12.04
CA ALA A 122 -11.63 10.00 -11.62
C ALA A 122 -10.88 10.00 -10.28
N TRP A 123 -11.22 9.04 -9.43
CA TRP A 123 -10.64 8.83 -8.12
C TRP A 123 -10.59 7.34 -7.80
N VAL A 124 -9.38 6.79 -7.71
CA VAL A 124 -9.13 5.39 -7.37
C VAL A 124 -8.16 5.38 -6.20
N GLY A 125 -8.70 5.29 -4.99
CA GLY A 125 -7.93 5.27 -3.74
C GLY A 125 -7.23 3.92 -3.45
N GLY A 126 -7.55 2.87 -4.19
CA GLY A 126 -7.04 1.52 -3.98
C GLY A 126 -7.61 0.52 -4.97
N MET A 127 -7.18 -0.73 -4.88
CA MET A 127 -7.56 -1.77 -5.85
C MET A 127 -8.86 -2.53 -5.50
N ASN A 128 -9.23 -2.57 -4.22
CA ASN A 128 -10.46 -3.21 -3.77
C ASN A 128 -10.86 -2.64 -2.40
N TYR A 129 -11.94 -1.86 -2.36
CA TYR A 129 -12.35 -1.18 -1.12
C TYR A 129 -12.79 -2.13 0.00
N LYS A 130 -13.36 -3.30 -0.34
CA LYS A 130 -13.82 -4.29 0.65
C LYS A 130 -12.66 -4.82 1.50
N HIS A 131 -11.50 -5.03 0.89
CA HIS A 131 -10.32 -5.58 1.56
C HIS A 131 -9.26 -4.52 1.89
N PHE A 132 -9.23 -3.40 1.17
CA PHE A 132 -8.24 -2.33 1.30
C PHE A 132 -8.95 -0.98 1.36
N GLN A 133 -9.32 -0.57 2.57
CA GLN A 133 -10.09 0.66 2.80
C GLN A 133 -9.23 1.93 2.85
N TYR A 134 -7.90 1.78 2.90
CA TYR A 134 -6.99 2.92 2.96
C TYR A 134 -6.93 3.63 1.60
N ASP A 135 -7.17 4.94 1.61
CA ASP A 135 -7.17 5.77 0.40
C ASP A 135 -5.76 6.33 0.12
N HIS A 136 -5.10 5.78 -0.90
CA HIS A 136 -3.75 6.19 -1.31
C HIS A 136 -3.70 7.54 -2.03
N VAL A 137 -4.83 8.09 -2.49
CA VAL A 137 -4.88 9.41 -3.13
C VAL A 137 -4.91 10.52 -2.07
N TYR A 138 -5.78 10.41 -1.07
CA TYR A 138 -5.95 11.46 -0.06
C TYR A 138 -5.07 11.27 1.18
N GLN A 139 -4.98 10.04 1.70
CA GLN A 139 -4.30 9.77 2.97
C GLN A 139 -2.82 9.43 2.76
N GLY A 140 -2.48 8.90 1.58
CA GLY A 140 -1.14 8.43 1.24
C GLY A 140 -0.10 9.55 1.20
N LYS A 141 0.88 9.50 2.10
CA LYS A 141 2.09 10.34 2.03
C LYS A 141 3.25 9.51 1.49
N ARG A 142 3.82 9.93 0.37
CA ARG A 142 4.96 9.26 -0.30
C ARG A 142 6.01 10.29 -0.70
N GLN A 143 7.26 9.85 -0.81
CA GLN A 143 8.29 10.65 -1.45
C GLN A 143 7.96 10.77 -2.95
N VAL A 144 7.85 12.00 -3.43
CA VAL A 144 7.48 12.32 -4.83
C VAL A 144 8.65 12.14 -5.81
N GLY A 145 9.89 12.20 -5.31
CA GLY A 145 11.10 12.05 -6.11
C GLY A 145 11.17 13.08 -7.24
N SER A 146 11.63 12.65 -8.41
CA SER A 146 11.80 13.52 -9.59
C SER A 146 10.52 14.19 -10.09
N THR A 147 9.33 13.71 -9.69
CA THR A 147 8.06 14.37 -10.07
C THR A 147 7.89 15.76 -9.44
N PHE A 148 8.69 16.10 -8.43
CA PHE A 148 8.73 17.44 -7.83
C PHE A 148 9.57 18.45 -8.62
N LYS A 149 10.46 17.96 -9.50
CA LYS A 149 11.40 18.81 -10.25
C LYS A 149 10.73 19.98 -10.99
N PRO A 150 9.55 19.83 -11.65
CA PRO A 150 8.90 20.96 -12.32
C PRO A 150 8.68 22.18 -11.42
N PHE A 151 8.41 22.00 -10.12
CA PHE A 151 8.30 23.12 -9.18
C PHE A 151 9.65 23.80 -8.92
N VAL A 152 10.72 23.02 -8.80
CA VAL A 152 12.08 23.56 -8.64
C VAL A 152 12.50 24.36 -9.88
N TYR A 153 12.26 23.83 -11.08
CA TYR A 153 12.55 24.54 -12.34
C TYR A 153 11.67 25.77 -12.53
N ALA A 154 10.37 25.70 -12.18
CA ALA A 154 9.48 26.85 -12.23
C ALA A 154 9.98 27.98 -11.32
N THR A 155 10.41 27.67 -10.10
CA THR A 155 11.00 28.64 -9.17
C THR A 155 12.28 29.27 -9.74
N ALA A 156 13.14 28.49 -10.40
CA ALA A 156 14.35 29.02 -11.02
C ALA A 156 14.05 29.98 -12.17
N ILE A 157 13.05 29.68 -13.00
CA ILE A 157 12.62 30.57 -14.09
C ILE A 157 11.97 31.84 -13.51
N ASP A 158 11.11 31.69 -12.51
CA ASP A 158 10.33 32.81 -11.96
C ASP A 158 11.18 33.75 -11.10
N GLN A 159 11.96 33.21 -10.16
CA GLN A 159 12.70 33.99 -9.16
C GLN A 159 14.12 34.35 -9.59
N LEU A 160 14.80 33.46 -10.32
CA LEU A 160 16.17 33.69 -10.78
C LEU A 160 16.21 34.19 -12.23
N HIS A 161 15.04 34.31 -12.89
CA HIS A 161 14.90 34.74 -14.28
C HIS A 161 15.78 33.95 -15.25
N LEU A 162 16.08 32.69 -14.92
CA LEU A 162 16.86 31.82 -15.79
C LEU A 162 16.02 31.44 -17.01
N SER A 163 16.64 31.50 -18.18
CA SER A 163 15.99 31.05 -19.40
C SER A 163 15.80 29.54 -19.37
N PRO A 164 14.67 29.00 -19.84
CA PRO A 164 14.52 27.55 -20.08
C PRO A 164 15.59 26.97 -21.01
N CYS A 165 16.22 27.81 -21.84
CA CYS A 165 17.29 27.43 -22.77
C CYS A 165 18.70 27.58 -22.17
N GLN A 166 18.82 27.99 -20.90
CA GLN A 166 20.11 28.16 -20.26
C GLN A 166 20.75 26.80 -19.99
N GLU A 167 21.95 26.60 -20.53
CA GLU A 167 22.73 25.39 -20.28
C GLU A 167 23.37 25.44 -18.88
N LEU A 168 23.27 24.33 -18.16
CA LEU A 168 23.91 24.12 -16.87
C LEU A 168 24.72 22.82 -16.96
N PRO A 169 25.91 22.76 -16.34
CA PRO A 169 26.71 21.53 -16.31
C PRO A 169 25.97 20.43 -15.54
N ASP A 170 25.95 19.22 -16.10
CA ASP A 170 25.50 17.99 -15.42
C ASP A 170 26.72 17.31 -14.80
N THR A 171 27.14 17.84 -13.64
CA THR A 171 28.28 17.35 -12.85
C THR A 171 27.84 16.59 -11.62
#